data_AF-A0A2K3MUL7-F1
#
_entry.id   AF-A0A2K3MUL7-F1
#
_cell.length_a   1.000
_cell.length_b   1.000
_cell.length_c   1.000
_cell.angle_alpha   90.00
_cell.angle_beta   90.00
_cell.angle_gamma   90.00
#
_symmetry.space_group_name_H-M   'P 1'
#
loop_
_entity.id
_entity.type
_entity.pdbx_description
1 polymer ?
#
loop_
_entity_poly.entity_id
_entity_poly.type
_entity_poly.pdbx_seq_one_letter_code
_entity_poly.pdbx_strand_id
1 'polypeptide(L)' 'MWGMYFGMKLAWSQGFHHLEVESDSKSLVDMITGKVKINGNPPTLVRRIQELLKLNWQVHFNHTCGRGIEVLIV' A
#
# COMPACT_ATOMS: atom_id res chain seq x y z
N MET A 1 3.45 -7.83 -2.79
CA MET A 1 2.00 -7.52 -2.91
C MET A 1 1.18 -8.00 -1.71
N TRP A 2 1.14 -9.30 -1.39
CA TRP A 2 0.35 -9.81 -0.26
C TRP A 2 0.77 -9.26 1.10
N GLY A 3 2.08 -9.10 1.35
CA GLY A 3 2.60 -8.53 2.60
C GLY A 3 2.05 -7.13 2.90
N MET A 4 1.96 -6.27 1.88
CA MET A 4 1.35 -4.95 2.01
C MET A 4 -0.13 -5.04 2.41
N TYR A 5 -0.91 -5.89 1.75
CA TYR A 5 -2.33 -6.08 2.08
C TYR A 5 -2.52 -6.59 3.52
N PHE A 6 -1.74 -7.59 3.94
CA PHE A 6 -1.84 -8.13 5.30
C PHE A 6 -1.38 -7.14 6.36
N GLY A 7 -0.27 -6.43 6.13
CA GLY A 7 0.21 -5.38 7.03
C GLY A 7 -0.80 -4.25 7.20
N MET A 8 -1.35 -3.74 6.10
CA MET A 8 -2.41 -2.72 6.11
C MET A 8 -3.67 -3.20 6.84
N LYS A 9 -4.10 -4.44 6.59
CA LYS A 9 -5.27 -5.02 7.27
C LYS A 9 -5.03 -5.20 8.77
N LEU A 10 -3.83 -5.62 9.16
CA LEU A 10 -3.44 -5.78 10.55
C LEU A 10 -3.42 -4.42 11.26
N ALA A 11 -2.76 -3.42 10.66
CA ALA A 11 -2.69 -2.08 11.21
C ALA A 11 -4.09 -1.47 11.44
N TRP A 12 -4.98 -1.60 10.46
CA TRP A 12 -6.38 -1.19 10.63
C TRP A 12 -7.08 -1.94 11.77
N SER A 13 -6.90 -3.26 11.85
CA SER A 13 -7.49 -4.08 12.91
C SER A 13 -6.95 -3.75 14.30
N GLN A 14 -5.76 -3.16 14.40
CA GLN A 14 -5.16 -2.70 15.65
C GLN A 14 -5.55 -1.24 15.99
N GLY A 15 -6.32 -0.57 15.14
CA GLY A 15 -6.80 0.80 15.38
C GLY A 15 -5.82 1.89 14.95
N PHE A 16 -4.83 1.57 14.11
CA PHE A 16 -3.96 2.60 13.53
C PHE A 16 -4.69 3.38 12.44
N HIS A 17 -4.67 4.71 12.57
CA HIS A 17 -5.28 5.63 11.60
C HIS A 17 -4.25 6.41 10.78
N HIS A 18 -2.96 6.20 11.03
CA HIS A 18 -1.87 6.79 10.26
C HIS A 18 -0.90 5.66 9.90
N LEU A 19 -0.65 5.45 8.60
CA LEU A 19 0.20 4.39 8.11
C LEU A 19 1.19 4.93 7.08
N GLU A 20 2.46 4.62 7.27
CA GLU A 20 3.47 4.76 6.24
C GLU A 20 3.73 3.38 5.62
N VAL A 21 3.65 3.32 4.30
CA VAL A 21 3.84 2.08 3.56
C VAL A 21 4.99 2.27 2.58
N GLU A 22 6.07 1.56 2.84
CA GLU A 22 7.23 1.53 1.96
C GLU A 22 7.16 0.34 1.00
N SER A 23 7.49 0.59 -0.26
CA SER A 23 7.56 -0.43 -1.30
C SER A 23 8.71 -0.14 -2.25
N ASP A 24 9.51 -1.16 -2.52
CA ASP A 24 10.59 -1.15 -3.51
C ASP A 24 10.08 -1.15 -4.96
N SER A 25 8.80 -1.46 -5.17
CA SER A 25 8.15 -1.49 -6.48
C SER A 25 7.38 -0.21 -6.77
N LYS A 26 7.97 0.70 -7.56
CA LYS A 26 7.30 1.92 -8.03
C LYS A 26 6.02 1.62 -8.81
N SER A 27 6.06 0.60 -9.67
CA SER A 27 4.90 0.19 -10.47
C SER A 27 3.74 -0.27 -9.60
N LEU A 28 4.01 -0.96 -8.48
CA LEU A 28 2.98 -1.31 -7.50
C LEU A 28 2.36 -0.07 -6.85
N VAL A 29 3.21 0.86 -6.38
CA VAL A 29 2.76 2.11 -5.74
C VAL A 29 1.92 2.96 -6.70
N ASP A 30 2.36 3.10 -7.95
CA ASP A 30 1.63 3.86 -8.97
C ASP A 30 0.29 3.20 -9.33
N MET A 31 0.23 1.87 -9.25
CA MET A 31 -0.98 1.09 -9.51
C MET A 31 -2.03 1.22 -8.39
N ILE A 32 -1.62 1.12 -7.12
CA ILE A 32 -2.54 1.25 -5.97
C ILE A 32 -3.00 2.70 -5.76
N THR A 33 -2.12 3.67 -6.02
CA THR A 33 -2.45 5.11 -5.93
C THR A 33 -3.27 5.61 -7.12
N GLY A 34 -3.51 4.77 -8.13
CA GLY A 34 -4.29 5.13 -9.32
C GLY A 34 -3.58 6.11 -10.25
N LYS A 35 -2.26 6.33 -10.08
CA LYS A 35 -1.44 7.16 -10.97
C LYS A 35 -1.28 6.54 -12.35
N VAL A 36 -1.33 5.21 -12.42
CA VAL A 36 -1.33 4.46 -13.69
C VAL A 36 -2.72 3.90 -13.96
N LYS A 37 -3.29 4.25 -15.13
CA LYS A 37 -4.49 3.61 -15.64
C LYS A 37 -4.12 2.22 -16.14
N ILE A 38 -4.60 1.19 -15.45
CA ILE A 38 -4.51 -0.18 -15.94
C ILE A 38 -5.57 -0.36 -17.03
N ASN A 39 -5.15 -0.68 -18.25
CA ASN A 39 -6.08 -1.11 -19.29
C ASN A 39 -6.52 -2.56 -18.97
N GLY A 40 -7.79 -2.73 -18.61
CA GLY A 40 -8.35 -4.01 -18.17
C GLY A 40 -8.68 -4.04 -16.68
N ASN A 41 -9.08 -5.20 -16.17
CA ASN A 41 -9.42 -5.34 -14.75
C ASN A 41 -8.17 -5.31 -13.88
N PRO A 42 -8.07 -4.40 -12.89
CA PRO A 42 -6.95 -4.41 -11.96
C PRO A 42 -6.89 -5.76 -11.23
N PRO A 43 -5.67 -6.26 -10.91
CA PRO A 43 -5.52 -7.47 -10.10
C PRO A 43 -6.36 -7.38 -8.82
N THR A 44 -7.00 -8.48 -8.41
CA THR A 44 -7.93 -8.51 -7.27
C THR A 44 -7.31 -7.91 -6.00
N LEU A 45 -6.01 -8.09 -5.80
CA LEU A 45 -5.26 -7.51 -4.67
C LEU A 45 -5.18 -5.99 -4.70
N VAL A 46 -4.95 -5.40 -5.87
CA VAL A 46 -4.92 -3.94 -6.04
C VAL A 46 -6.27 -3.36 -5.66
N ARG A 47 -7.36 -4.00 -6.11
CA ARG A 47 -8.72 -3.59 -5.76
C ARG A 47 -8.96 -3.65 -4.24
N ARG A 48 -8.52 -4.72 -3.57
CA ARG A 48 -8.65 -4.85 -2.11
C ARG A 48 -7.81 -3.82 -1.34
N ILE A 49 -6.61 -3.51 -1.81
CA ILE A 49 -5.78 -2.45 -1.21
C ILE A 49 -6.44 -1.09 -1.41
N GLN A 50 -7.00 -0.82 -2.59
CA GLN A 50 -7.78 0.40 -2.84
C GLN A 50 -9.05 0.49 -1.98
N GLU A 51 -9.71 -0.63 -1.69
CA GLU A 51 -10.83 -0.69 -0.74
C GLU A 51 -10.36 -0.32 0.69
N LEU A 52 -9.19 -0.81 1.13
CA LEU A 52 -8.60 -0.40 2.40
C LEU A 52 -8.25 1.09 2.42
N LEU A 53 -7.75 1.65 1.31
CA LEU A 53 -7.44 3.08 1.21
C LEU A 53 -8.66 4.00 1.31
N LYS A 54 -9.88 3.47 1.15
CA LYS A 54 -11.13 4.23 1.34
C LYS A 54 -11.58 4.32 2.81
N LEU A 55 -10.90 3.64 3.72
CA LEU A 55 -11.19 3.71 5.15
C LEU A 55 -10.82 5.08 5.72
N ASN A 56 -11.28 5.37 6.94
CA ASN A 56 -10.99 6.63 7.62
C ASN A 56 -9.60 6.59 8.30
N TRP A 57 -8.56 6.60 7.47
CA TRP A 57 -7.16 6.64 7.87
C TRP A 57 -6.32 7.37 6.83
N GLN A 58 -5.15 7.85 7.26
CA GLN A 58 -4.19 8.54 6.42
C GLN A 58 -3.08 7.56 6.06
N VAL A 59 -2.86 7.34 4.77
CA VAL A 59 -1.83 6.41 4.27
C VAL A 59 -0.87 7.15 3.35
N HIS A 60 0.41 7.12 3.67
CA HIS A 60 1.48 7.67 2.85
C HIS A 60 2.29 6.53 2.22
N PHE A 61 2.45 6.59 0.90
CA PHE A 61 3.25 5.61 0.17
C PHE A 61 4.61 6.20 -0.20
N ASN A 62 5.66 5.59 0.32
CA ASN A 62 7.04 5.93 -0.01
C ASN A 62 7.65 4.86 -0.91
N HIS A 63 8.37 5.30 -1.94
CA HIS A 63 9.11 4.40 -2.83
C HIS A 63 10.60 4.49 -2.52
N THR A 64 11.14 3.47 -1.86
CA THR A 64 12.56 3.37 -1.55
C THR A 64 13.30 2.73 -2.73
N CYS A 65 13.80 3.56 -3.64
CA CYS A 65 14.71 3.09 -4.69
C CYS A 65 16.13 2.93 -4.12
N GLY A 66 16.46 1.73 -3.66
CA GLY A 66 17.85 1.23 -3.67
C GLY A 66 18.87 1.88 -2.73
N ARG A 67 18.55 2.17 -1.47
CA ARG A 67 19.58 2.39 -0.44
C ARG A 67 19.05 2.17 0.98
N GLY A 68 19.68 1.23 1.70
CA GLY A 68 19.72 1.17 3.17
C GLY A 68 18.46 0.67 3.86
N ILE A 69 18.64 -0.31 4.74
CA ILE A 69 17.64 -0.98 5.58
C ILE A 69 16.96 0.00 6.58
N GLU A 70 15.64 -0.13 6.77
CA GLU A 70 14.90 -0.32 8.06
C GLU A 70 13.40 -0.09 7.79
N VAL A 71 12.71 -1.10 7.26
CA VAL A 71 11.24 -0.98 7.08
C VAL A 71 10.57 -1.28 8.41
N LEU A 72 10.18 -0.22 9.11
CA LEU A 72 9.29 -0.28 10.26
C LEU A 72 7.90 -0.74 9.77
N ILE A 73 7.56 -2.01 10.01
CA ILE A 73 6.17 -2.46 10.00
C ILE A 73 5.68 -2.21 11.42
N VAL A 74 4.83 -1.20 11.61
CA VAL A 74 3.97 -1.14 12.81
C VAL A 74 2.76 -2.03 12.56
#